data_AF-A0A936GKZ4-F1
#
_entry.id   AF-A0A936GKZ4-F1
#
_cell.length_a   1.000
_cell.length_b   1.000
_cell.length_c   1.000
_cell.angle_alpha   90.00
_cell.angle_beta   90.00
_cell.angle_gamma   90.00
#
_symmetry.space_group_name_H-M   'P 1'
#
loop_
_entity.id
_entity.type
_entity.pdbx_description
1 polymer ?
#
loop_
_entity_poly.entity_id
_entity_poly.type
_entity_poly.pdbx_seq_one_letter_code
_entity_poly.pdbx_strand_id
1 'polypeptide(L)'
;MTTTNTGISNSQQAGQLSSQVLNKLFGESSLNFNLNQGTVLSPTDVRVIYLSSDIIRGIYDVLKYETGDAWSLILKNCGVIWGERVSGSIDKEIQATGNQKIGQLSVDSFIHLLESYFASHGWGKMQIYLDDAESHGIVRASLKNSLFADTLKHLNSPTEYMIAGMLQGIFSSISGHDLGCIQVSFETTGIATSEFLISARSRIDTLEQSGFAQELTPDEALARLRAS
;
A
#
# COMPACT_ATOMS: atom_id res chain seq x y z
N MET A 1 25.94 42.14 -31.80
CA MET A 1 24.66 42.04 -31.07
C MET A 1 23.91 40.83 -31.58
N THR A 2 24.03 39.68 -30.91
CA THR A 2 23.03 38.62 -30.98
C THR A 2 23.19 37.74 -29.76
N THR A 3 22.33 37.94 -28.76
CA THR A 3 22.18 37.08 -27.59
C THR A 3 21.29 35.90 -27.97
N THR A 4 21.84 34.69 -28.00
CA THR A 4 21.07 33.44 -28.06
C THR A 4 20.49 33.15 -26.68
N ASN A 5 19.16 33.25 -26.58
CA ASN A 5 18.39 33.00 -25.39
C ASN A 5 18.14 31.48 -25.24
N THR A 6 18.50 30.97 -24.07
CA THR A 6 18.22 29.62 -23.58
C THR A 6 16.73 29.43 -23.35
N GLY A 7 16.11 28.47 -24.05
CA GLY A 7 14.77 27.98 -23.74
C GLY A 7 14.85 26.51 -23.33
N ILE A 8 15.12 26.24 -22.05
CA ILE A 8 14.84 24.94 -21.45
C ILE A 8 13.36 24.97 -21.01
N SER A 9 12.60 24.04 -21.55
CA SER A 9 11.15 23.89 -21.40
C SER A 9 10.73 23.60 -19.95
N ASN A 10 9.98 24.52 -19.34
CA ASN A 10 9.36 24.42 -18.01
C ASN A 10 8.20 23.40 -17.90
N SER A 11 7.98 22.53 -18.89
CA SER A 11 6.80 21.64 -18.94
C SER A 11 7.02 20.23 -18.39
N GLN A 12 8.22 19.87 -17.91
CA GLN A 12 8.52 18.55 -17.35
C GLN A 12 8.63 18.51 -15.81
N GLN A 13 8.47 19.63 -15.11
CA GLN A 13 8.56 19.71 -13.64
C GLN A 13 7.19 19.74 -12.93
N ALA A 14 6.10 19.93 -13.66
CA ALA A 14 4.75 19.94 -13.08
C ALA A 14 4.24 18.50 -12.95
N GLY A 15 4.39 17.90 -11.77
CA GLY A 15 3.72 16.64 -11.46
C GLY A 15 4.60 15.50 -10.96
N GLN A 16 5.90 15.71 -10.70
CA GLN A 16 6.75 14.74 -9.99
C GLN A 16 6.92 15.14 -8.51
N LEU A 17 6.51 14.27 -7.58
CA LEU A 17 6.80 14.45 -6.16
C LEU A 17 8.30 14.28 -5.90
N SER A 18 8.97 15.36 -5.50
CA SER A 18 10.39 15.31 -5.20
C SER A 18 10.65 14.56 -3.88
N SER A 19 11.83 13.97 -3.73
CA SER A 19 12.26 13.34 -2.48
C SER A 19 12.21 14.30 -1.28
N GLN A 20 12.34 15.61 -1.52
CA GLN A 20 12.18 16.63 -0.48
C GLN A 20 10.73 16.74 0.01
N VAL A 21 9.75 16.62 -0.88
CA VAL A 21 8.32 16.59 -0.50
C VAL A 21 8.01 15.31 0.27
N LEU A 22 8.48 14.16 -0.20
CA LEU A 22 8.29 12.88 0.50
C LEU A 22 8.91 12.89 1.90
N ASN A 23 10.11 13.47 2.07
CA ASN A 23 10.71 13.65 3.39
C ASN A 23 9.92 14.60 4.29
N LYS A 24 9.26 15.62 3.74
CA LYS A 24 8.37 16.50 4.52
C LYS A 24 7.07 15.81 4.94
N LEU A 25 6.61 14.85 4.14
CA LEU A 25 5.38 14.09 4.41
C LEU A 25 5.62 13.00 5.45
N PHE A 26 6.69 12.21 5.27
CA PHE A 26 6.87 10.96 6.01
C PHE A 26 8.20 10.87 6.78
N GLY A 27 9.08 11.86 6.65
CA GLY A 27 10.36 11.86 7.35
C GLY A 27 10.19 12.10 8.84
N GLU A 28 11.03 11.49 9.67
CA GLU A 28 10.98 11.65 11.14
C GLU A 28 11.12 13.12 11.57
N SER A 29 11.88 13.92 10.81
CA SER A 29 12.05 15.35 11.07
C SER A 29 10.77 16.18 10.88
N SER A 30 9.75 15.62 10.22
CA SER A 30 8.43 16.24 10.08
C SER A 30 7.52 15.98 11.28
N LEU A 31 7.85 15.01 12.13
CA LEU A 31 7.00 14.60 13.25
C LEU A 31 7.20 15.50 14.46
N ASN A 32 6.10 15.79 15.16
CA ASN A 32 6.10 16.54 16.40
C ASN A 32 6.11 15.57 17.59
N PHE A 33 7.27 15.46 18.25
CA PHE A 33 7.46 14.64 19.45
C PHE A 33 7.20 15.48 20.71
N ASN A 34 6.15 15.12 21.45
CA ASN A 34 5.91 15.66 22.78
C ASN A 34 6.16 14.58 23.83
N LEU A 35 7.38 14.57 24.38
CA LEU A 35 7.82 13.60 25.38
C LEU A 35 7.06 13.74 26.71
N ASN A 36 6.64 14.96 27.07
CA ASN A 36 5.87 15.19 28.30
C ASN A 36 4.48 14.55 28.23
N GLN A 37 3.88 14.50 27.04
CA GLN A 37 2.57 13.89 26.80
C GLN A 37 2.63 12.46 26.24
N GLY A 38 3.83 11.96 25.91
CA GLY A 38 4.00 10.67 25.25
C GLY A 38 3.28 10.59 23.90
N THR A 39 3.31 11.69 23.13
CA THR A 39 2.64 11.76 21.83
C THR A 39 3.63 12.04 20.70
N VAL A 40 3.31 11.46 19.54
CA VAL A 40 3.93 11.79 18.27
C VAL A 40 2.80 12.14 17.32
N LEU A 41 2.88 13.32 16.70
CA LEU A 41 1.90 13.80 15.74
C LEU A 41 2.59 14.05 14.40
N SER A 42 1.88 13.74 13.31
CA SER A 42 2.24 14.22 11.98
C SER A 42 2.06 15.75 11.87
N PRO A 43 2.57 16.38 10.79
CA PRO A 43 2.31 17.80 10.51
C PRO A 43 0.82 18.18 10.41
N THR A 44 -0.07 17.21 10.23
CA THR A 44 -1.53 17.40 10.11
C THR A 44 -2.30 16.92 11.33
N ASP A 45 -1.65 16.85 12.49
CA ASP A 45 -2.21 16.43 13.79
C ASP A 45 -2.75 14.99 13.84
N VAL A 46 -2.37 14.14 12.88
CA VAL A 46 -2.64 12.69 12.95
C VAL A 46 -1.67 12.06 13.95
N ARG A 47 -2.20 11.32 14.93
CA ARG A 47 -1.39 10.62 15.94
C ARG A 47 -0.66 9.43 15.32
N VAL A 48 0.65 9.41 15.50
CA VAL A 48 1.55 8.31 15.13
C VAL A 48 1.86 7.49 16.37
N ILE A 49 1.85 6.17 16.23
CA ILE A 49 2.26 5.23 17.28
C ILE A 49 3.36 4.33 16.75
N TYR A 50 4.39 4.11 17.56
CA TYR A 50 5.45 3.15 17.29
C TYR A 50 5.18 1.89 18.10
N LEU A 51 5.14 0.75 17.43
CA LEU A 51 4.86 -0.55 18.05
C LEU A 51 5.98 -1.53 17.69
N SER A 52 6.35 -2.39 18.64
CA SER A 52 7.21 -3.55 18.36
C SER A 52 6.45 -4.54 17.45
N SER A 53 7.19 -5.28 16.64
CA SER A 53 6.64 -6.44 15.90
C SER A 53 6.00 -7.48 16.81
N ASP A 54 6.41 -7.56 18.09
CA ASP A 54 5.79 -8.43 19.08
C ASP A 54 4.30 -8.11 19.30
N ILE A 55 3.91 -6.83 19.18
CA ILE A 55 2.50 -6.42 19.29
C ILE A 55 1.71 -6.97 18.10
N ILE A 56 2.27 -6.93 16.89
CA ILE A 56 1.64 -7.51 15.69
C ILE A 56 1.43 -9.01 15.91
N ARG A 57 2.47 -9.72 16.37
CA ARG A 57 2.36 -11.15 16.67
C ARG A 57 1.27 -11.43 17.71
N GLY A 58 1.27 -10.72 18.83
CA GLY A 58 0.29 -10.91 19.89
C GLY A 58 -1.15 -10.64 19.44
N ILE A 59 -1.37 -9.58 18.66
CA ILE A 59 -2.70 -9.28 18.09
C ILE A 59 -3.16 -10.41 17.18
N TYR A 60 -2.28 -10.92 16.31
CA TYR A 60 -2.62 -12.00 15.40
C TYR A 60 -2.92 -13.31 16.12
N ASP A 61 -2.08 -13.69 17.09
CA ASP A 61 -2.26 -14.92 17.86
C ASP A 61 -3.58 -14.90 18.64
N VAL A 62 -3.90 -13.78 19.29
CA VAL A 62 -5.17 -13.58 20.01
C VAL A 62 -6.35 -13.58 19.04
N LEU A 63 -6.27 -12.84 17.93
CA LEU A 63 -7.38 -12.77 16.97
C LEU A 63 -7.69 -14.14 16.37
N LYS A 64 -6.66 -14.90 16.00
CA LYS A 64 -6.81 -16.27 15.49
C LYS A 64 -7.41 -17.20 16.53
N TYR A 65 -6.96 -17.10 17.78
CA TYR A 65 -7.49 -17.89 18.89
C TYR A 65 -8.99 -17.60 19.14
N GLU A 66 -9.38 -16.33 19.18
CA GLU A 66 -10.75 -15.91 19.51
C GLU A 66 -11.75 -16.10 18.37
N THR A 67 -11.30 -16.00 17.10
CA THR A 67 -12.21 -15.94 15.94
C THR A 67 -12.11 -17.13 15.00
N GLY A 68 -11.20 -18.07 15.26
CA GLY A 68 -10.97 -19.23 14.41
C GLY A 68 -10.63 -18.78 12.99
N ASP A 69 -11.30 -19.34 11.99
CA ASP A 69 -11.04 -19.07 10.57
C ASP A 69 -11.44 -17.65 10.10
N ALA A 70 -12.22 -16.91 10.89
CA ALA A 70 -12.69 -15.57 10.52
C ALA A 70 -11.60 -14.49 10.63
N TRP A 71 -10.45 -14.78 11.26
CA TRP A 71 -9.38 -13.83 11.53
C TRP A 71 -8.85 -13.13 10.26
N SER A 72 -8.74 -13.87 9.15
CA SER A 72 -8.24 -13.36 7.86
C SER A 72 -9.18 -12.31 7.27
N LEU A 73 -10.50 -12.57 7.31
CA LEU A 73 -11.53 -11.64 6.87
C LEU A 73 -11.54 -10.37 7.74
N ILE A 74 -11.42 -10.53 9.07
CA ILE A 74 -11.37 -9.39 10.00
C ILE A 74 -10.18 -8.49 9.68
N LEU A 75 -8.99 -9.06 9.51
CA LEU A 75 -7.79 -8.29 9.16
C LEU A 75 -7.89 -7.62 7.79
N LYS A 76 -8.46 -8.31 6.79
CA LYS A 76 -8.72 -7.72 5.47
C LYS A 76 -9.62 -6.49 5.61
N ASN A 77 -10.71 -6.59 6.39
CA ASN A 77 -11.63 -5.46 6.62
C ASN A 77 -10.97 -4.32 7.40
N CYS A 78 -10.17 -4.61 8.43
CA CYS A 78 -9.36 -3.60 9.11
C CYS A 78 -8.43 -2.89 8.13
N GLY A 79 -7.81 -3.64 7.22
CA GLY A 79 -6.95 -3.11 6.17
C GLY A 79 -7.71 -2.17 5.25
N VAL A 80 -8.91 -2.55 4.79
CA VAL A 80 -9.75 -1.70 3.93
C VAL A 80 -10.05 -0.36 4.59
N ILE A 81 -10.53 -0.40 5.84
CA ILE A 81 -10.84 0.83 6.61
C ILE A 81 -9.58 1.68 6.79
N TRP A 82 -8.43 1.06 7.02
CA TRP A 82 -7.17 1.78 7.12
C TRP A 82 -6.79 2.40 5.76
N GLY A 83 -6.83 1.63 4.67
CA GLY A 83 -6.50 2.12 3.33
C GLY A 83 -7.35 3.31 2.89
N GLU A 84 -8.66 3.28 3.16
CA GLU A 84 -9.55 4.42 2.93
C GLU A 84 -9.12 5.66 3.71
N ARG A 85 -8.77 5.48 5.00
CA ARG A 85 -8.24 6.57 5.83
C ARG A 85 -6.91 7.09 5.32
N VAL A 86 -6.01 6.23 4.82
CA VAL A 86 -4.73 6.65 4.22
C VAL A 86 -5.00 7.57 3.03
N SER A 87 -5.87 7.18 2.10
CA SER A 87 -6.23 8.01 0.95
C SER A 87 -6.79 9.38 1.37
N GLY A 88 -7.63 9.41 2.41
CA GLY A 88 -8.18 10.65 2.96
C GLY A 88 -7.16 11.53 3.69
N SER A 89 -6.19 10.93 4.40
CA SER A 89 -5.15 11.67 5.14
C SER A 89 -4.05 12.19 4.22
N ILE A 90 -3.63 11.39 3.23
CA ILE A 90 -2.59 11.77 2.27
C ILE A 90 -2.97 13.05 1.53
N ASP A 91 -4.23 13.21 1.10
CA ASP A 91 -4.67 14.43 0.40
C ASP A 91 -4.51 15.68 1.29
N LYS A 92 -4.76 15.56 2.60
CA LYS A 92 -4.56 16.65 3.58
C LYS A 92 -3.08 16.93 3.81
N GLU A 93 -2.26 15.89 3.92
CA GLU A 93 -0.82 16.00 4.15
C GLU A 93 -0.12 16.64 2.93
N ILE A 94 -0.46 16.24 1.71
CA ILE A 94 0.08 16.87 0.49
C ILE A 94 -0.29 18.36 0.47
N GLN A 95 -1.56 18.71 0.73
CA GLN A 95 -1.99 20.10 0.77
C GLN A 95 -1.24 20.91 1.84
N ALA A 96 -0.97 20.33 3.01
CA ALA A 96 -0.20 20.97 4.07
C ALA A 96 1.26 21.28 3.66
N THR A 97 1.83 20.52 2.71
CA THR A 97 3.17 20.80 2.17
C THR A 97 3.22 21.89 1.11
N GLY A 98 2.08 22.51 0.78
CA GLY A 98 1.95 23.53 -0.27
C GLY A 98 1.86 22.95 -1.69
N ASN A 99 1.63 21.64 -1.82
CA ASN A 99 1.49 20.95 -3.09
C ASN A 99 0.01 20.83 -3.52
N GLN A 100 -0.19 20.44 -4.77
CA GLN A 100 -1.49 20.20 -5.38
C GLN A 100 -2.21 19.00 -4.75
N LYS A 101 -3.56 18.95 -4.84
CA LYS A 101 -4.37 17.83 -4.36
C LYS A 101 -3.95 16.51 -5.02
N ILE A 102 -4.24 15.39 -4.38
CA ILE A 102 -3.88 14.06 -4.88
C ILE A 102 -4.40 13.80 -6.30
N GLY A 103 -5.61 14.28 -6.62
CA GLY A 103 -6.22 14.15 -7.95
C GLY A 103 -5.57 14.99 -9.06
N GLN A 104 -4.56 15.80 -8.74
CA GLN A 104 -3.77 16.57 -9.70
C GLN A 104 -2.36 15.99 -9.89
N LEU A 105 -1.98 14.96 -9.11
CA LEU A 105 -0.72 14.26 -9.32
C LEU A 105 -0.76 13.43 -10.62
N SER A 106 0.39 13.28 -11.26
CA SER A 106 0.53 12.22 -12.26
C SER A 106 0.36 10.86 -11.59
N VAL A 107 -0.02 9.85 -12.38
CA VAL A 107 -0.13 8.47 -11.91
C VAL A 107 1.20 8.01 -11.31
N ASP A 108 2.33 8.27 -11.97
CA ASP A 108 3.67 7.90 -11.49
C ASP A 108 3.99 8.54 -10.13
N SER A 109 3.64 9.80 -9.93
CA SER A 109 3.82 10.47 -8.63
C SER A 109 2.97 9.85 -7.55
N PHE A 110 1.72 9.53 -7.87
CA PHE A 110 0.84 8.88 -6.91
C PHE A 110 1.38 7.49 -6.52
N ILE A 111 1.89 6.71 -7.48
CA ILE A 111 2.54 5.43 -7.22
C ILE A 111 3.77 5.61 -6.32
N HIS A 112 4.68 6.52 -6.67
CA HIS A 112 5.88 6.77 -5.86
C HIS A 112 5.56 7.25 -4.44
N LEU A 113 4.50 8.04 -4.28
CA LEU A 113 4.01 8.45 -2.97
C LEU A 113 3.56 7.25 -2.14
N LEU A 114 2.80 6.35 -2.74
CA LEU A 114 2.30 5.15 -2.05
C LEU A 114 3.44 4.18 -1.71
N GLU A 115 4.37 3.96 -2.64
CA GLU A 115 5.57 3.15 -2.38
C GLU A 115 6.40 3.72 -1.22
N SER A 116 6.56 5.05 -1.18
CA SER A 116 7.25 5.76 -0.11
C SER A 116 6.50 5.67 1.22
N TYR A 117 5.16 5.76 1.19
CA TYR A 117 4.33 5.60 2.39
C TYR A 117 4.61 4.26 3.09
N PHE A 118 4.61 3.16 2.34
CA PHE A 118 4.90 1.83 2.89
C PHE A 118 6.29 1.73 3.50
N ALA A 119 7.31 2.26 2.80
CA ALA A 119 8.68 2.24 3.26
C ALA A 119 8.89 3.08 4.53
N SER A 120 8.37 4.31 4.55
CA SER A 120 8.54 5.24 5.67
C SER A 120 7.80 4.80 6.94
N HIS A 121 6.70 4.07 6.81
CA HIS A 121 5.97 3.53 7.96
C HIS A 121 6.45 2.14 8.40
N GLY A 122 7.51 1.61 7.78
CA GLY A 122 8.14 0.35 8.19
C GLY A 122 7.39 -0.91 7.79
N TRP A 123 6.44 -0.83 6.85
CA TRP A 123 5.68 -2.00 6.39
C TRP A 123 6.49 -2.89 5.44
N GLY A 124 7.48 -2.31 4.76
CA GLY A 124 8.32 -2.97 3.76
C GLY A 124 8.51 -2.09 2.53
N LYS A 125 9.17 -2.64 1.50
CA LYS A 125 9.40 -1.96 0.23
C LYS A 125 8.34 -2.40 -0.77
N MET A 126 7.35 -1.54 -0.97
CA MET A 126 6.29 -1.72 -1.96
C MET A 126 6.80 -1.31 -3.34
N GLN A 127 6.42 -2.08 -4.35
CA GLN A 127 6.58 -1.74 -5.76
C GLN A 127 5.29 -2.01 -6.50
N ILE A 128 4.78 -1.03 -7.25
CA ILE A 128 3.48 -1.13 -7.94
C ILE A 128 3.70 -1.09 -9.45
N TYR A 129 3.05 -2.00 -10.15
CA TYR A 129 3.14 -2.14 -11.60
C TYR A 129 1.77 -1.93 -12.24
N LEU A 130 1.74 -1.09 -13.28
CA LEU A 130 0.54 -0.67 -14.00
C LEU A 130 0.50 -1.19 -15.44
N ASP A 131 1.40 -2.09 -15.84
CA ASP A 131 1.51 -2.59 -17.22
C ASP A 131 0.19 -3.22 -17.72
N ASP A 132 -0.59 -3.81 -16.81
CA ASP A 132 -1.88 -4.46 -17.09
C ASP A 132 -3.09 -3.59 -16.72
N ALA A 133 -2.87 -2.36 -16.23
CA ALA A 133 -3.94 -1.52 -15.71
C ALA A 133 -4.85 -1.00 -16.83
N GLU A 134 -4.28 -0.51 -17.92
CA GLU A 134 -5.03 0.04 -19.06
C GLU A 134 -5.72 -1.06 -19.88
N SER A 135 -5.00 -2.15 -20.17
CA SER A 135 -5.47 -3.23 -21.06
C SER A 135 -6.37 -4.24 -20.37
N HIS A 136 -6.15 -4.50 -19.09
CA HIS A 136 -6.83 -5.58 -18.36
C HIS A 136 -7.47 -5.13 -17.05
N GLY A 137 -7.32 -3.87 -16.62
CA GLY A 137 -7.84 -3.40 -15.34
C GLY A 137 -7.21 -4.13 -14.15
N ILE A 138 -5.91 -4.44 -14.24
CA ILE A 138 -5.16 -5.15 -13.19
C ILE A 138 -3.99 -4.28 -12.73
N VAL A 139 -3.92 -4.05 -11.43
CA VAL A 139 -2.73 -3.47 -10.78
C VAL A 139 -2.01 -4.58 -10.04
N ARG A 140 -0.70 -4.69 -10.24
CA ARG A 140 0.15 -5.65 -9.52
C ARG A 140 0.94 -4.89 -8.46
N ALA A 141 1.11 -5.49 -7.30
CA ALA A 141 1.90 -4.91 -6.22
C ALA A 141 2.81 -5.98 -5.61
N SER A 142 4.04 -5.60 -5.30
CA SER A 142 5.08 -6.48 -4.78
C SER A 142 5.63 -5.87 -3.50
N LEU A 143 5.59 -6.60 -2.39
CA LEU A 143 6.08 -6.15 -1.10
C LEU A 143 7.29 -6.98 -0.68
N LYS A 144 8.44 -6.33 -0.62
CA LYS A 144 9.70 -6.90 -0.12
C LYS A 144 9.95 -6.50 1.32
N ASN A 145 10.63 -7.35 2.08
CA ASN A 145 10.96 -7.10 3.50
C ASN A 145 9.70 -6.75 4.31
N SER A 146 8.62 -7.49 4.08
CA SER A 146 7.34 -7.25 4.76
C SER A 146 7.48 -7.47 6.26
N LEU A 147 7.04 -6.48 7.04
CA LEU A 147 6.93 -6.59 8.49
C LEU A 147 6.03 -7.75 8.91
N PHE A 148 4.90 -7.94 8.20
CA PHE A 148 3.96 -9.01 8.50
C PHE A 148 4.50 -10.39 8.12
N ALA A 149 5.10 -10.53 6.93
CA ALA A 149 5.63 -11.81 6.49
C ALA A 149 6.74 -12.31 7.44
N ASP A 150 7.66 -11.43 7.85
CA ASP A 150 8.74 -11.82 8.78
C ASP A 150 8.22 -12.12 10.20
N THR A 151 7.32 -11.28 10.71
CA THR A 151 6.76 -11.44 12.07
C THR A 151 5.91 -12.71 12.19
N LEU A 152 5.18 -13.06 11.12
CA LEU A 152 4.16 -14.11 11.12
C LEU A 152 4.58 -15.37 10.36
N LYS A 153 5.87 -15.50 10.00
CA LYS A 153 6.44 -16.68 9.31
C LYS A 153 6.12 -18.03 9.96
N HIS A 154 5.87 -18.04 11.27
CA HIS A 154 5.52 -19.24 12.03
C HIS A 154 4.13 -19.82 11.68
N LEU A 155 3.26 -19.07 11.00
CA LEU A 155 1.91 -19.51 10.64
C LEU A 155 1.84 -20.35 9.36
N ASN A 156 2.94 -20.46 8.58
CA ASN A 156 3.05 -21.28 7.36
C ASN A 156 1.83 -21.17 6.41
N SER A 157 1.24 -19.97 6.31
CA SER A 157 0.04 -19.66 5.53
C SER A 157 0.12 -18.21 5.07
N PRO A 158 -0.74 -17.75 4.13
CA PRO A 158 -0.84 -16.33 3.81
C PRO A 158 -1.22 -15.53 5.06
N THR A 159 -0.55 -14.43 5.32
CA THR A 159 -0.74 -13.62 6.55
C THR A 159 -1.00 -12.13 6.29
N GLU A 160 -0.85 -11.67 5.04
CA GLU A 160 -0.87 -10.24 4.71
C GLU A 160 -2.24 -9.75 4.28
N TYR A 161 -3.29 -10.29 4.89
CA TYR A 161 -4.68 -9.85 4.68
C TYR A 161 -4.87 -8.37 4.98
N MET A 162 -4.20 -7.85 6.02
CA MET A 162 -4.21 -6.41 6.34
C MET A 162 -3.63 -5.57 5.19
N ILE A 163 -2.50 -5.98 4.60
CA ILE A 163 -1.88 -5.28 3.47
C ILE A 163 -2.77 -5.36 2.23
N ALA A 164 -3.31 -6.53 1.92
CA ALA A 164 -4.27 -6.70 0.83
C ALA A 164 -5.49 -5.76 1.02
N GLY A 165 -6.03 -5.70 2.25
CA GLY A 165 -7.09 -4.77 2.61
C GLY A 165 -6.69 -3.30 2.44
N MET A 166 -5.50 -2.91 2.87
CA MET A 166 -5.01 -1.53 2.72
C MET A 166 -4.91 -1.13 1.25
N LEU A 167 -4.30 -1.98 0.41
CA LEU A 167 -4.24 -1.76 -1.03
C LEU A 167 -5.63 -1.64 -1.64
N GLN A 168 -6.54 -2.54 -1.26
CA GLN A 168 -7.93 -2.50 -1.67
C GLN A 168 -8.61 -1.15 -1.35
N GLY A 169 -8.51 -0.71 -0.09
CA GLY A 169 -9.13 0.54 0.36
C GLY A 169 -8.52 1.77 -0.33
N ILE A 170 -7.20 1.79 -0.51
CA ILE A 170 -6.50 2.89 -1.18
C ILE A 170 -6.95 3.02 -2.64
N PHE A 171 -6.84 1.93 -3.41
CA PHE A 171 -7.16 1.95 -4.84
C PHE A 171 -8.66 2.14 -5.10
N SER A 172 -9.53 1.59 -4.27
CA SER A 172 -10.98 1.82 -4.39
C SER A 172 -11.33 3.29 -4.14
N SER A 173 -10.74 3.91 -3.10
CA SER A 173 -10.97 5.31 -2.77
C SER A 173 -10.54 6.26 -3.90
N ILE A 174 -9.42 5.95 -4.56
CA ILE A 174 -8.82 6.84 -5.56
C ILE A 174 -9.44 6.66 -6.93
N SER A 175 -9.73 5.40 -7.31
CA SER A 175 -10.38 5.11 -8.58
C SER A 175 -11.88 5.42 -8.55
N GLY A 176 -12.51 5.46 -7.37
CA GLY A 176 -13.97 5.56 -7.24
C GLY A 176 -14.72 4.28 -7.66
N HIS A 177 -14.01 3.17 -7.84
CA HIS A 177 -14.55 1.87 -8.23
C HIS A 177 -14.45 0.86 -7.08
N ASP A 178 -15.37 -0.12 -7.02
CA ASP A 178 -15.26 -1.24 -6.08
C ASP A 178 -14.21 -2.23 -6.57
N LEU A 179 -13.01 -2.11 -6.01
CA LEU A 179 -11.87 -2.96 -6.33
C LEU A 179 -11.64 -3.96 -5.20
N GLY A 180 -11.26 -5.19 -5.55
CA GLY A 180 -10.71 -6.17 -4.63
C GLY A 180 -9.19 -6.24 -4.69
N CYS A 181 -8.61 -6.83 -3.65
CA CYS A 181 -7.19 -7.18 -3.63
C CYS A 181 -7.03 -8.59 -3.02
N ILE A 182 -6.10 -9.36 -3.58
CA ILE A 182 -5.72 -10.70 -3.10
C ILE A 182 -4.20 -10.83 -3.10
N GLN A 183 -3.67 -11.51 -2.08
CA GLN A 183 -2.27 -11.94 -2.04
C GLN A 183 -2.12 -13.21 -2.89
N VAL A 184 -1.23 -13.19 -3.88
CA VAL A 184 -1.02 -14.28 -4.84
C VAL A 184 0.28 -15.07 -4.67
N SER A 185 1.23 -14.52 -3.93
CA SER A 185 2.34 -15.29 -3.37
C SER A 185 2.60 -14.86 -1.94
N PHE A 186 3.12 -15.82 -1.17
CA PHE A 186 3.69 -15.60 0.14
C PHE A 186 4.97 -16.44 0.23
N GLU A 187 5.96 -15.95 0.97
CA GLU A 187 7.23 -16.63 1.08
C GLU A 187 7.11 -17.94 1.88
N THR A 188 7.48 -19.07 1.26
CA THR A 188 7.78 -20.32 1.98
C THR A 188 9.28 -20.65 1.97
N THR A 189 10.04 -20.11 1.01
CA THR A 189 11.47 -20.42 0.82
C THR A 189 12.26 -19.30 0.12
N GLY A 190 12.83 -18.37 0.89
CA GLY A 190 14.16 -17.78 0.64
C GLY A 190 14.31 -16.57 -0.29
N ILE A 191 13.29 -16.18 -1.06
CA ILE A 191 13.25 -14.84 -1.70
C ILE A 191 11.95 -14.15 -1.28
N ALA A 192 12.07 -13.33 -0.24
CA ALA A 192 11.02 -12.67 0.53
C ALA A 192 10.27 -11.59 -0.25
N THR A 193 9.34 -12.00 -1.10
CA THR A 193 8.45 -11.07 -1.81
C THR A 193 7.04 -11.61 -1.85
N SER A 194 6.12 -10.78 -1.39
CA SER A 194 4.69 -11.05 -1.47
C SER A 194 4.09 -10.29 -2.64
N GLU A 195 3.40 -11.00 -3.51
CA GLU A 195 2.73 -10.42 -4.67
C GLU A 195 1.24 -10.27 -4.41
N PHE A 196 0.66 -9.19 -4.90
CA PHE A 196 -0.74 -8.84 -4.76
C PHE A 196 -1.32 -8.46 -6.12
N LEU A 197 -2.58 -8.85 -6.35
CA LEU A 197 -3.35 -8.45 -7.52
C LEU A 197 -4.55 -7.63 -7.08
N ILE A 198 -4.74 -6.49 -7.71
CA ILE A 198 -5.86 -5.58 -7.50
C ILE A 198 -6.65 -5.48 -8.80
N SER A 199 -7.96 -5.69 -8.73
CA SER A 199 -8.86 -5.57 -9.88
C SER A 199 -10.31 -5.37 -9.42
N ALA A 200 -11.28 -5.35 -10.33
CA ALA A 200 -12.70 -5.28 -9.98
C ALA A 200 -13.07 -6.37 -8.97
N ARG A 201 -13.84 -6.02 -7.94
CA ARG A 201 -14.27 -6.91 -6.85
C ARG A 201 -14.68 -8.30 -7.34
N SER A 202 -15.61 -8.34 -8.30
CA SER A 202 -16.18 -9.58 -8.82
C SER A 202 -15.14 -10.53 -9.42
N ARG A 203 -14.09 -10.00 -10.05
CA ARG A 203 -12.99 -10.80 -10.63
C ARG A 203 -12.12 -11.39 -9.53
N ILE A 204 -11.84 -10.60 -8.49
CA ILE A 204 -11.08 -11.07 -7.32
C ILE A 204 -11.86 -12.13 -6.55
N ASP A 205 -13.16 -11.92 -6.31
CA ASP A 205 -14.01 -12.88 -5.61
C ASP A 205 -14.10 -14.22 -6.38
N THR A 206 -14.22 -14.15 -7.71
CA THR A 206 -14.20 -15.35 -8.58
C THR A 206 -12.86 -16.08 -8.47
N LEU A 207 -11.75 -15.35 -8.43
CA LEU A 207 -10.43 -15.94 -8.26
C LEU A 207 -10.29 -16.60 -6.88
N GLU A 208 -10.71 -15.93 -5.79
CA GLU A 208 -10.69 -16.48 -4.42
C GLU A 208 -11.53 -17.77 -4.32
N GLN A 209 -12.73 -17.80 -4.92
CA GLN A 209 -13.60 -18.98 -4.95
C GLN A 209 -13.02 -20.17 -5.73
N SER A 210 -12.09 -19.93 -6.64
CA SER A 210 -11.45 -20.98 -7.45
C SER A 210 -10.43 -21.83 -6.70
N GLY A 211 -10.29 -21.66 -5.37
CA GLY A 211 -9.35 -22.41 -4.54
C GLY A 211 -7.94 -21.83 -4.53
N PHE A 212 -7.81 -20.52 -4.79
CA PHE A 212 -6.55 -19.80 -4.97
C PHE A 212 -5.49 -20.05 -3.87
N ALA A 213 -5.91 -20.31 -2.63
CA ALA A 213 -5.05 -20.26 -1.45
C ALA A 213 -3.91 -21.29 -1.38
N GLN A 214 -3.82 -22.31 -2.25
CA GLN A 214 -2.81 -23.38 -2.09
C GLN A 214 -2.13 -23.91 -3.37
N GLU A 215 -2.63 -23.68 -4.60
CA GLU A 215 -2.16 -24.45 -5.77
C GLU A 215 -1.69 -23.64 -7.01
N LEU A 216 -1.91 -22.32 -7.08
CA LEU A 216 -1.58 -21.53 -8.27
C LEU A 216 -0.42 -20.57 -8.03
N THR A 217 0.46 -20.46 -9.03
CA THR A 217 1.52 -19.46 -9.07
C THR A 217 0.98 -18.06 -9.35
N PRO A 218 1.71 -16.98 -8.97
CA PRO A 218 1.33 -15.60 -9.32
C PRO A 218 1.06 -15.38 -10.81
N ASP A 219 1.84 -16.03 -11.68
CA ASP A 219 1.69 -15.90 -13.14
C ASP A 219 0.38 -16.54 -13.63
N GLU A 220 -0.03 -17.68 -13.06
CA GLU A 220 -1.31 -18.32 -13.37
C GLU A 220 -2.49 -17.48 -12.88
N ALA A 221 -2.37 -16.89 -11.69
CA ALA A 221 -3.35 -15.95 -11.14
C ALA A 221 -3.58 -14.76 -12.08
N LEU A 222 -2.47 -14.16 -12.53
CA LEU A 222 -2.47 -13.05 -13.46
C LEU A 222 -3.05 -13.44 -14.81
N ALA A 223 -2.66 -14.60 -15.35
CA ALA A 223 -3.19 -15.11 -16.62
C ALA A 223 -4.71 -15.33 -16.57
N ARG A 224 -5.23 -15.87 -15.45
CA ARG A 224 -6.68 -16.03 -15.25
C ARG A 224 -7.40 -14.69 -15.23
N LEU A 225 -6.88 -13.69 -14.51
CA LEU A 225 -7.47 -12.36 -14.53
C LEU A 225 -7.42 -11.76 -15.94
N ARG A 226 -6.31 -11.89 -16.69
CA ARG A 226 -6.25 -11.38 -18.08
C ARG A 226 -7.29 -12.00 -19.02
N ALA A 227 -7.73 -13.23 -18.74
CA ALA A 227 -8.71 -13.96 -19.53
C ALA A 227 -10.17 -13.74 -19.11
N SER A 228 -10.43 -13.12 -17.95
CA SER A 228 -11.76 -12.89 -17.38
C SER A 228 -12.41 -11.60 -17.86
#